data_AF-A0A9D9IVJ6-F1
#
_entry.id   AF-A0A9D9IVJ6-F1
#
_cell.length_a   1.000
_cell.length_b   1.000
_cell.length_c   1.000
_cell.angle_alpha   90.00
_cell.angle_beta   90.00
_cell.angle_gamma   90.00
#
_symmetry.space_group_name_H-M   'P 1'
#
loop_
_entity.id
_entity.type
_entity.pdbx_description
1 polymer ?
#
loop_
_entity_poly.entity_id
_entity_poly.type
_entity_poly.pdbx_seq_one_letter_code
_entity_poly.pdbx_strand_id
1 'polypeptide(L)'
;MFYVLLTMFAGVGAGWLLRKWKPVKYSGAAVTVVIWLLLFLMGAEIGADRELVRNLSSLGLQALVFAAAGICGSVAASVILYRLLSRKGRSGSGDAGGEGRR
;
A
#
# COMPACT_ATOMS: atom_id res chain seq x y z
N MET A 1 0.78 -3.38 21.55
CA MET A 1 1.52 -3.71 20.31
C MET A 1 1.48 -5.19 19.97
N PHE A 2 1.80 -6.09 20.91
CA PHE A 2 1.72 -7.53 20.67
C PHE A 2 0.31 -8.02 20.28
N TYR A 3 -0.75 -7.50 20.92
CA TYR A 3 -2.13 -7.81 20.56
C TYR A 3 -2.47 -7.49 19.10
N VAL A 4 -1.98 -6.36 18.58
CA VAL A 4 -2.20 -5.97 17.18
C VAL A 4 -1.53 -6.99 16.25
N LEU A 5 -0.29 -7.38 16.56
CA LEU A 5 0.43 -8.41 15.80
C LEU A 5 -0.31 -9.76 15.82
N LEU A 6 -0.79 -10.19 17.00
CA LEU A 6 -1.58 -11.42 17.13
C LEU A 6 -2.87 -11.36 16.30
N THR A 7 -3.59 -10.25 16.33
CA THR A 7 -4.83 -10.09 15.55
C THR A 7 -4.58 -10.06 14.04
N MET A 8 -3.46 -9.48 13.57
CA MET A 8 -3.06 -9.58 12.17
C MET A 8 -2.76 -11.03 11.78
N PHE A 9 -2.00 -11.75 12.60
CA PHE A 9 -1.63 -13.14 12.33
C PHE A 9 -2.85 -14.05 12.31
N ALA A 10 -3.76 -13.86 13.28
CA ALA A 10 -5.04 -14.53 13.32
C ALA A 10 -5.91 -14.20 12.11
N GLY A 11 -5.94 -12.94 11.66
CA GLY A 11 -6.67 -12.51 10.46
C GLY A 11 -6.17 -13.17 9.18
N VAL A 12 -4.84 -13.28 9.01
CA VAL A 12 -4.24 -14.00 7.87
C VAL A 12 -4.57 -15.50 7.95
N GLY A 13 -4.47 -16.10 9.13
CA GLY A 13 -4.82 -17.51 9.35
C GLY A 13 -6.30 -17.81 9.05
N ALA A 14 -7.20 -16.96 9.55
CA ALA A 14 -8.63 -17.05 9.29
C ALA A 14 -8.94 -16.85 7.80
N GLY A 15 -8.33 -15.85 7.15
CA GLY A 15 -8.48 -15.62 5.71
C GLY A 15 -7.98 -16.80 4.86
N TRP A 16 -6.90 -17.45 5.26
CA TRP A 16 -6.38 -18.64 4.58
C TRP A 16 -7.28 -19.86 4.79
N LEU A 17 -7.85 -20.04 5.99
CA LEU A 17 -8.81 -21.09 6.29
C LEU A 17 -10.13 -20.89 5.53
N LEU A 18 -10.66 -19.66 5.48
CA LEU A 18 -11.86 -19.31 4.71
C LEU A 18 -11.68 -19.55 3.21
N ARG A 19 -10.46 -19.45 2.67
CA ARG A 19 -10.17 -19.78 1.26
C ARG A 19 -10.39 -21.26 0.92
N LYS A 20 -10.31 -22.17 1.89
CA LYS A 20 -10.61 -23.60 1.66
C LYS A 20 -12.10 -23.91 1.56
N TRP A 21 -12.97 -23.08 2.13
CA TRP A 21 -14.42 -23.28 2.11
C TRP A 21 -15.00 -22.51 0.93
N LYS A 22 -15.06 -23.14 -0.25
CA LYS A 22 -15.73 -22.59 -1.45
C LYS A 22 -17.23 -22.42 -1.15
N PRO A 23 -17.70 -21.19 -0.89
CA PRO A 23 -18.40 -20.48 -1.95
C PRO A 23 -17.98 -18.99 -2.03
N VAL A 24 -16.69 -18.75 -2.27
CA VAL A 24 -16.08 -17.41 -2.46
C VAL A 24 -16.31 -16.91 -3.90
N LYS A 25 -17.46 -17.21 -4.52
CA LYS A 25 -17.84 -16.64 -5.83
C LYS A 25 -18.43 -15.23 -5.70
N TYR A 26 -18.85 -14.84 -4.49
CA TYR A 26 -19.42 -13.53 -4.18
C TYR A 26 -18.46 -12.54 -3.51
N SER A 27 -17.20 -12.93 -3.28
CA SER A 27 -16.30 -12.13 -2.44
C SER A 27 -15.91 -10.79 -3.02
N GLY A 28 -15.87 -10.65 -4.35
CA GLY A 28 -15.69 -9.33 -4.98
C GLY A 28 -16.84 -8.39 -4.62
N ALA A 29 -18.08 -8.83 -4.86
CA ALA A 29 -19.27 -8.03 -4.57
C ALA A 29 -19.45 -7.76 -3.06
N ALA A 30 -19.20 -8.76 -2.21
CA ALA A 30 -19.28 -8.58 -0.76
C ALA A 30 -18.27 -7.57 -0.25
N VAL A 31 -17.01 -7.63 -0.71
CA VAL A 31 -15.98 -6.65 -0.36
C VAL A 31 -16.36 -5.26 -0.87
N THR A 32 -16.83 -5.14 -2.11
CA THR A 32 -17.28 -3.85 -2.65
C THR A 32 -18.43 -3.25 -1.84
N VAL A 33 -19.44 -4.04 -1.46
CA VAL A 33 -20.56 -3.59 -0.62
C VAL A 33 -20.06 -3.13 0.76
N VAL A 34 -19.14 -3.87 1.36
CA VAL A 34 -18.53 -3.51 2.66
C VAL A 34 -17.71 -2.22 2.54
N ILE A 35 -16.91 -2.05 1.49
CA ILE A 35 -16.16 -0.81 1.25
C ILE A 35 -17.12 0.36 1.09
N TRP A 36 -18.20 0.21 0.31
CA TRP A 36 -19.24 1.23 0.16
C TRP A 36 -19.83 1.63 1.50
N LEU A 37 -20.20 0.65 2.32
CA LEU A 37 -20.77 0.88 3.65
C LEU A 37 -19.77 1.57 4.58
N LEU A 38 -18.52 1.11 4.60
CA LEU A 38 -17.45 1.71 5.41
C LEU A 38 -17.14 3.16 4.99
N LEU A 39 -17.08 3.44 3.69
CA LEU A 39 -16.87 4.79 3.17
C LEU A 39 -18.04 5.71 3.53
N PHE A 40 -19.28 5.20 3.45
CA PHE A 40 -20.45 5.95 3.88
C PHE A 40 -20.41 6.26 5.38
N LEU A 41 -20.13 5.24 6.20
CA LEU A 41 -20.06 5.38 7.66
C LEU A 41 -18.95 6.34 8.07
N MET A 42 -17.76 6.21 7.47
CA MET A 42 -16.63 7.11 7.66
C MET A 42 -17.00 8.55 7.27
N GLY A 43 -17.66 8.74 6.12
CA GLY A 43 -18.10 10.07 5.68
C GLY A 43 -19.12 10.69 6.64
N ALA A 44 -20.07 9.89 7.15
CA ALA A 44 -21.05 10.32 8.13
C ALA A 44 -20.40 10.69 9.48
N GLU A 45 -19.44 9.88 9.95
CA GLU A 45 -18.69 10.12 11.19
C GLU A 45 -17.88 11.41 11.11
N ILE A 46 -17.15 11.63 10.01
CA ILE A 46 -16.38 12.85 9.79
C ILE A 46 -17.30 14.06 9.61
N GLY A 47 -18.43 13.92 8.91
CA GLY A 47 -19.37 15.02 8.65
C GLY A 47 -20.17 15.46 9.89
N ALA A 48 -20.41 14.54 10.83
CA ALA A 48 -21.10 14.84 12.08
C ALA A 48 -20.22 15.62 13.07
N ASP A 49 -18.89 15.48 12.96
CA ASP A 49 -17.93 16.17 13.82
C ASP A 49 -17.58 17.56 13.25
N ARG A 50 -18.18 18.61 13.84
CA ARG A 50 -17.93 20.01 13.45
C ARG A 50 -16.48 20.44 13.67
N GLU A 51 -15.76 19.85 14.62
CA GLU A 51 -14.37 20.17 14.90
C GLU A 51 -13.46 19.62 13.80
N LEU A 52 -13.65 18.36 13.41
CA LEU A 52 -12.94 17.78 12.26
C LEU A 52 -13.25 18.55 10.98
N VAL A 53 -14.52 18.88 10.72
CA VAL A 53 -14.91 19.64 9.52
C VAL A 53 -14.27 21.03 9.49
N ARG A 54 -14.18 21.72 10.63
CA ARG A 54 -13.53 23.04 10.70
C ARG A 54 -12.01 22.94 10.51
N ASN A 55 -11.40 21.86 11.01
CA ASN A 55 -9.96 21.62 10.89
C ASN A 55 -9.56 20.90 9.58
N LEU A 56 -10.52 20.48 8.73
CA LEU A 56 -10.26 19.83 7.44
C LEU A 56 -9.31 20.64 6.56
N SER A 57 -9.37 21.97 6.60
CA SER A 57 -8.45 22.81 5.83
C SER A 57 -7.00 22.63 6.29
N SER A 58 -6.77 22.55 7.60
CA SER A 58 -5.43 22.34 8.17
C SER A 58 -4.97 20.89 7.99
N LEU A 59 -5.84 19.93 8.28
CA LEU A 59 -5.58 18.50 8.11
C LEU A 59 -5.32 18.15 6.65
N GLY A 60 -6.06 18.76 5.72
CA GLY A 60 -5.88 18.58 4.28
C GLY A 60 -4.54 19.13 3.80
N LEU A 61 -4.11 20.30 4.28
CA LEU A 61 -2.79 20.84 3.94
C LEU A 61 -1.67 19.96 4.50
N GLN A 62 -1.81 19.50 5.74
CA GLN A 62 -0.86 18.57 6.35
C GLN A 62 -0.81 17.24 5.59
N ALA A 63 -1.96 16.68 5.21
CA ALA A 63 -2.04 15.46 4.40
C ALA A 63 -1.40 15.65 3.02
N LEU A 64 -1.58 16.81 2.39
CA LEU A 64 -0.94 17.14 1.12
C LEU A 64 0.60 17.15 1.25
N VAL A 65 1.12 17.75 2.33
CA VAL A 65 2.56 17.75 2.61
C VAL A 65 3.07 16.32 2.82
N PHE A 66 2.35 15.48 3.58
CA PHE A 66 2.73 14.07 3.75
C PHE A 66 2.67 13.27 2.46
N ALA A 67 1.65 13.48 1.63
CA ALA A 67 1.53 12.83 0.34
C ALA A 67 2.68 13.23 -0.60
N ALA A 68 2.97 14.53 -0.70
CA ALA A 68 4.08 15.03 -1.50
C ALA A 68 5.42 14.49 -0.98
N ALA A 69 5.66 14.54 0.33
CA ALA A 69 6.87 14.00 0.94
C ALA A 69 7.02 12.49 0.71
N GLY A 70 5.92 11.72 0.80
CA GLY A 70 5.91 10.28 0.54
C GLY A 70 6.20 9.94 -0.92
N ILE A 71 5.65 10.70 -1.87
CA ILE A 71 5.94 10.55 -3.30
C ILE A 71 7.41 10.92 -3.58
N CYS A 72 7.85 12.09 -3.12
CA CYS A 72 9.24 12.54 -3.28
C CYS A 72 10.23 11.55 -2.66
N GLY A 73 9.94 11.02 -1.46
CA GLY A 73 10.75 10.01 -0.80
C GLY A 73 10.79 8.69 -1.57
N SER A 74 9.65 8.24 -2.10
CA SER A 74 9.56 7.02 -2.90
C SER A 74 10.34 7.14 -4.22
N VAL A 75 10.22 8.28 -4.91
CA VAL A 75 10.97 8.57 -6.14
C VAL A 75 12.47 8.68 -5.84
N ALA A 76 12.85 9.40 -4.78
CA ALA A 76 14.25 9.53 -4.37
C ALA A 76 14.86 8.16 -4.03
N ALA A 77 14.16 7.32 -3.28
CA ALA A 77 14.58 5.96 -2.96
C ALA A 77 14.76 5.10 -4.22
N SER A 78 13.81 5.18 -5.16
CA SER A 78 13.91 4.49 -6.46
C SER A 78 15.13 4.94 -7.26
N VAL A 79 15.40 6.24 -7.31
CA VAL A 79 16.58 6.80 -8.01
C VAL A 79 17.88 6.39 -7.32
N ILE A 80 17.94 6.40 -5.99
CA ILE A 80 19.11 5.95 -5.23
C ILE A 80 19.35 4.46 -5.51
N LEU A 81 18.32 3.63 -5.43
CA LEU A 81 18.40 2.21 -5.72
C LEU A 81 18.90 1.97 -7.16
N TYR A 82 18.33 2.66 -8.14
CA TYR A 82 18.77 2.59 -9.53
C TYR A 82 20.24 2.99 -9.72
N ARG A 83 20.70 4.05 -9.04
CA ARG A 83 22.11 4.49 -9.11
C ARG A 83 23.06 3.51 -8.42
N LEU A 84 22.66 2.90 -7.30
CA LEU A 84 23.45 1.88 -6.62
C LEU A 84 23.56 0.60 -7.47
N LEU A 85 22.44 0.14 -8.05
CA LEU A 85 22.44 -1.02 -8.95
C LEU A 85 23.21 -0.73 -10.24
N SER A 86 23.08 0.47 -10.84
CA SER A 86 23.81 0.84 -12.06
C SER A 86 25.32 0.96 -11.84
N ARG A 87 25.76 1.41 -10.65
CA ARG A 87 27.18 1.37 -10.25
C ARG A 87 27.69 -0.05 -10.10
N LYS A 88 26.86 -0.97 -9.60
CA LYS A 88 27.21 -2.40 -9.46
C LYS A 88 27.18 -3.13 -10.81
N GLY A 89 26.25 -2.77 -11.71
CA GLY A 89 26.13 -3.31 -13.06
C GLY A 89 27.29 -2.92 -13.99
N ARG A 90 27.88 -1.73 -13.84
CA ARG A 90 29.11 -1.35 -14.56
C ARG A 90 30.36 -2.13 -14.14
N SER A 91 30.32 -2.80 -12.99
CA SER A 91 31.40 -3.70 -12.55
C SER A 91 31.11 -5.18 -12.87
N GLY A 92 29.96 -5.48 -13.49
CA GLY A 92 29.53 -6.81 -13.91
C GLY A 92 29.32 -6.96 -15.42
N SER A 93 29.60 -5.94 -16.23
CA SER A 93 29.73 -6.06 -17.70
C SER A 93 31.12 -6.55 -18.08
N GLY A 94 31.51 -7.68 -17.47
CA GLY A 94 32.80 -8.33 -17.66
C GLY A 94 32.72 -9.82 -17.95
N ASP A 95 31.53 -10.44 -18.00
CA ASP A 95 31.40 -11.80 -18.54
C ASP A 95 29.93 -12.18 -18.83
N ALA A 96 29.55 -12.15 -20.12
CA ALA A 96 28.46 -12.91 -20.75
C ALA A 96 28.15 -12.26 -22.11
N GLY A 97 29.09 -12.40 -23.04
CA GLY A 97 28.94 -11.95 -24.42
C GLY A 97 29.92 -12.66 -25.35
N GLY A 98 30.17 -13.96 -25.09
CA GLY A 98 30.91 -14.83 -25.99
C GLY A 98 30.03 -15.29 -27.14
N GLU A 99 30.48 -14.94 -28.35
CA GLU A 99 30.47 -15.79 -29.54
C GLU A 99 29.12 -16.20 -30.15
N GLY A 100 28.83 -15.61 -31.31
CA GLY A 100 27.79 -16.05 -32.25
C GLY A 100 28.04 -15.58 -33.68
N ARG A 101 29.32 -15.40 -34.05
CA ARG A 101 29.74 -15.14 -35.44
C ARG A 101 30.52 -16.35 -35.96
N ARG A 102 29.80 -17.40 -36.35
CA ARG A 102 30.03 -18.32 -37.47
C ARG A 102 29.04 -19.47 -37.40
#